data_AF-A0A6A3RGV2-F1
#
_entry.id   AF-A0A6A3RGV2-F1
#
_cell.length_a   1.000
_cell.length_b   1.000
_cell.length_c   1.000
_cell.angle_alpha   90.00
_cell.angle_beta   90.00
_cell.angle_gamma   90.00
#
_symmetry.space_group_name_H-M   'P 1'
#
loop_
_entity.id
_entity.type
_entity.pdbx_description
1 polymer ?
#
loop_
_entity_poly.entity_id
_entity_poly.type
_entity_poly.pdbx_seq_one_letter_code
_entity_poly.pdbx_strand_id
1 'polypeptide(L)'
;MLVKFGLDKAVPVSTPIGGEQDGEAPGELLPSGGAGTPGRPTVQTFQSLVGSLLWISSCTRPDISFAVHRATRNSHAPREADWRLAKRIAKYLKGTKSIKFVMNADENAMGEAACWWRRTATPTTRPTRRTGSP
;
A
#
# COMPACT_ATOMS: atom_id res chain seq x y z
N MET A 1 -16.09 -2.50 -2.55
CA MET A 1 -15.41 -1.22 -2.89
C MET A 1 -15.65 -0.78 -4.33
N LEU A 2 -15.17 -1.49 -5.35
CA LEU A 2 -15.26 -1.04 -6.77
C LEU A 2 -16.70 -0.78 -7.28
N VAL A 3 -17.66 -1.61 -6.90
CA VAL A 3 -19.08 -1.47 -7.26
C VAL A 3 -19.71 -0.21 -6.64
N LYS A 4 -19.32 0.14 -5.40
CA LYS A 4 -19.82 1.33 -4.68
C LYS A 4 -19.44 2.64 -5.37
N PHE A 5 -18.31 2.65 -6.10
CA PHE A 5 -17.80 3.84 -6.79
C PHE A 5 -18.03 3.79 -8.32
N GLY A 6 -18.84 2.83 -8.82
CA GLY A 6 -19.11 2.69 -10.27
C GLY A 6 -17.88 2.35 -11.11
N LEU A 7 -16.87 1.72 -10.51
CA LEU A 7 -15.62 1.32 -11.17
C LEU A 7 -15.61 -0.16 -11.57
N ASP A 8 -16.78 -0.81 -11.58
CA ASP A 8 -16.95 -2.22 -11.93
C ASP A 8 -16.64 -2.49 -13.41
N LYS A 9 -17.02 -1.59 -14.33
CA LYS A 9 -16.72 -1.70 -15.77
C LYS A 9 -15.43 -1.01 -16.21
N ALA A 10 -14.70 -0.38 -15.29
CA ALA A 10 -13.54 0.42 -15.63
C ALA A 10 -12.38 -0.42 -16.23
N VAL A 11 -11.70 0.12 -17.25
CA VAL A 11 -10.51 -0.50 -17.86
C VAL A 11 -9.38 -0.57 -16.82
N PRO A 12 -8.75 -1.74 -16.61
CA PRO A 12 -7.64 -1.87 -15.67
C PRO A 12 -6.41 -1.10 -16.15
N VAL A 13 -5.63 -0.59 -15.20
CA VAL A 13 -4.39 0.16 -15.46
C VAL A 13 -3.21 -0.63 -14.90
N SER A 14 -2.07 -0.65 -15.61
CA SER A 14 -0.88 -1.43 -15.20
C SER A 14 0.01 -0.73 -14.17
N THR A 15 -0.10 0.59 -13.98
CA THR A 15 0.69 1.34 -13.00
C THR A 15 -0.18 2.21 -12.10
N PRO A 16 -0.02 2.16 -10.77
CA PRO A 16 -0.79 2.99 -9.85
C PRO A 16 -0.42 4.47 -9.97
N ILE A 17 0.82 4.77 -10.38
CA ILE A 17 1.37 6.12 -10.64
C ILE A 17 1.96 6.10 -12.06
N GLY A 18 1.49 6.96 -12.96
CA GLY A 18 2.03 6.98 -14.35
C GLY A 18 1.17 7.75 -15.34
N GLY A 19 0.68 8.93 -14.94
CA GLY A 19 -0.10 9.79 -15.84
C GLY A 19 -0.71 10.97 -15.13
N GLU A 20 -0.08 11.43 -14.06
CA GLU A 20 -0.20 12.85 -13.76
C GLU A 20 0.69 13.55 -14.77
N GLN A 21 0.12 14.50 -15.50
CA GLN A 21 0.93 15.52 -16.13
C GLN A 21 1.15 16.52 -14.99
N ASP A 22 2.39 16.65 -14.53
CA ASP A 22 2.82 17.61 -13.49
C ASP A 22 2.62 19.09 -13.90
N GLY A 23 1.86 19.35 -14.96
CA GLY A 23 1.63 20.66 -15.57
C GLY A 23 0.17 21.12 -15.64
N GLU A 24 -0.80 20.39 -15.07
CA GLU A 24 -2.17 20.90 -15.04
C GLU A 24 -2.31 21.92 -13.89
N ALA A 25 -2.63 23.17 -14.25
CA ALA A 25 -2.96 24.27 -13.34
C ALA A 25 -3.82 23.80 -12.15
N PRO A 26 -3.74 24.46 -10.96
CA PRO A 26 -4.40 23.99 -9.74
C PRO A 26 -5.89 23.75 -9.98
N GLY A 27 -6.24 22.50 -10.26
CA GLY A 27 -7.59 22.10 -10.62
C GLY A 27 -8.54 22.47 -9.48
N GLU A 28 -9.75 22.88 -9.87
CA GLU A 28 -10.80 23.33 -8.97
C GLU A 28 -10.97 22.36 -7.79
N LEU A 29 -11.06 22.92 -6.58
CA LEU A 29 -11.29 22.14 -5.38
C LEU A 29 -12.64 21.42 -5.49
N LEU A 30 -12.71 20.18 -5.00
CA LEU A 30 -13.99 19.48 -4.93
C LEU A 30 -14.94 20.19 -3.95
N PRO A 31 -16.24 20.30 -4.26
CA PRO A 31 -17.20 20.98 -3.39
C PRO A 31 -17.32 20.26 -2.04
N SER A 32 -17.25 21.05 -0.96
CA SER A 32 -17.32 20.58 0.43
C SER A 32 -18.74 20.16 0.86
N GLY A 33 -19.77 20.76 0.26
CA GLY A 33 -21.17 20.44 0.54
C GLY A 33 -22.08 20.75 -0.65
N GLY A 34 -22.82 19.74 -1.08
CA GLY A 34 -23.78 19.81 -2.17
C GLY A 34 -24.25 18.41 -2.52
N ALA A 35 -25.56 18.22 -2.69
CA ALA A 35 -26.15 16.93 -3.06
C ALA A 35 -25.41 16.36 -4.27
N GLY A 36 -24.74 15.22 -4.07
CA GLY A 36 -23.88 14.60 -5.06
C GLY A 36 -24.65 14.33 -6.35
N THR A 37 -24.40 15.14 -7.38
CA THR A 37 -24.83 14.82 -8.73
C THR A 37 -24.09 13.56 -9.16
N PRO A 38 -24.74 12.57 -9.82
CA PRO A 38 -24.08 11.38 -10.33
C PRO A 38 -23.05 11.78 -11.40
N GLY A 39 -21.82 12.06 -10.96
CA GLY A 39 -20.77 12.61 -11.80
C GLY A 39 -19.71 13.43 -11.03
N ARG A 40 -20.10 14.18 -9.99
CA ARG A 40 -19.17 15.02 -9.20
C ARG A 40 -18.95 14.42 -7.79
N PRO A 41 -17.71 14.01 -7.45
CA PRO A 41 -17.41 13.44 -6.13
C PRO A 41 -17.44 14.53 -5.05
N THR A 42 -18.00 14.21 -3.88
CA THR A 42 -17.93 15.03 -2.67
C THR A 42 -16.67 14.68 -1.87
N VAL A 43 -16.16 15.60 -1.05
CA VAL A 43 -15.02 15.36 -0.13
C VAL A 43 -15.20 14.08 0.70
N GLN A 44 -16.40 13.81 1.20
CA GLN A 44 -16.70 12.59 1.97
C GLN A 44 -16.53 11.29 1.14
N THR A 45 -16.91 11.32 -0.14
CA THR A 45 -16.74 10.16 -1.04
C THR A 45 -15.27 9.89 -1.34
N PHE A 46 -14.46 10.96 -1.46
CA PHE A 46 -13.01 10.87 -1.59
C PHE A 46 -12.39 10.22 -0.36
N GLN A 47 -12.71 10.73 0.84
CA GLN A 47 -12.19 10.20 2.10
C GLN A 47 -12.57 8.72 2.32
N SER A 48 -13.81 8.34 2.02
CA SER A 48 -14.25 6.94 2.11
C SER A 48 -13.49 6.01 1.14
N LEU A 49 -13.21 6.48 -0.09
CA LEU A 49 -12.41 5.75 -1.07
C LEU A 49 -10.96 5.59 -0.58
N VAL A 50 -10.33 6.69 -0.16
CA VAL A 50 -8.94 6.71 0.30
C VAL A 50 -8.76 5.85 1.55
N GLY A 51 -9.68 5.90 2.52
CA GLY A 51 -9.62 5.04 3.71
C GLY A 51 -9.71 3.55 3.36
N SER A 52 -10.55 3.20 2.39
CA SER A 52 -10.63 1.82 1.89
C SER A 52 -9.35 1.40 1.15
N LEU A 53 -8.74 2.29 0.37
CA LEU A 53 -7.46 2.03 -0.32
C LEU A 53 -6.32 1.86 0.69
N LEU A 54 -6.31 2.65 1.76
CA LEU A 54 -5.30 2.61 2.82
C LEU A 54 -5.32 1.27 3.55
N TRP A 55 -6.51 0.76 3.86
CA TRP A 55 -6.63 -0.56 4.47
C TRP A 55 -6.08 -1.69 3.58
N ILE A 56 -6.39 -1.66 2.27
CA ILE A 56 -5.89 -2.67 1.31
C ILE A 56 -4.36 -2.62 1.22
N SER A 57 -3.81 -1.41 1.15
CA SER A 57 -2.37 -1.15 1.08
C SER A 57 -1.63 -1.73 2.29
N SER A 58 -2.13 -1.50 3.50
CA SER A 58 -1.49 -1.97 4.73
C SER A 58 -1.59 -3.48 4.93
N CYS A 59 -2.69 -4.12 4.51
CA CYS A 59 -2.94 -5.53 4.83
C CYS A 59 -2.48 -6.51 3.76
N THR A 60 -2.60 -6.18 2.48
CA THR A 60 -2.53 -7.18 1.40
C THR A 60 -1.63 -6.81 0.24
N ARG A 61 -1.38 -5.51 0.00
CA ARG A 61 -0.55 -5.05 -1.12
C ARG A 61 0.31 -3.84 -0.77
N PRO A 62 1.54 -4.04 -0.28
CA PRO A 62 2.47 -2.94 -0.04
C PRO A 62 2.88 -2.20 -1.33
N ASP A 63 2.71 -2.84 -2.49
CA ASP A 63 2.99 -2.30 -3.83
C ASP A 63 2.22 -1.00 -4.16
N ILE A 64 1.01 -0.81 -3.61
CA ILE A 64 0.22 0.41 -3.82
C ILE A 64 0.42 1.47 -2.72
N SER A 65 1.20 1.17 -1.68
CA SER A 65 1.27 1.99 -0.47
C SER A 65 1.75 3.40 -0.73
N PHE A 66 2.74 3.56 -1.61
CA PHE A 66 3.25 4.89 -1.96
C PHE A 66 2.18 5.75 -2.66
N ALA A 67 1.42 5.18 -3.59
CA ALA A 67 0.36 5.88 -4.31
C ALA A 67 -0.79 6.30 -3.39
N VAL A 68 -1.18 5.41 -2.48
CA VAL A 68 -2.25 5.70 -1.50
C VAL A 68 -1.79 6.76 -0.50
N HIS A 69 -0.56 6.63 0.03
CA HIS A 69 -0.03 7.61 0.96
C HIS A 69 0.02 9.02 0.35
N ARG A 70 0.38 9.12 -0.94
CA ARG A 70 0.29 10.38 -1.67
C ARG A 70 -1.14 10.94 -1.70
N ALA A 71 -2.14 10.11 -2.05
CA ALA A 71 -3.53 10.53 -2.09
C ALA A 71 -4.08 10.95 -0.70
N THR A 72 -3.59 10.34 0.40
CA THR A 72 -4.03 10.67 1.76
C THR A 72 -3.65 12.09 2.20
N ARG A 73 -2.57 12.65 1.66
CA ARG A 73 -2.12 14.02 2.00
C ARG A 73 -3.14 15.09 1.60
N ASN A 74 -3.92 14.82 0.57
CA ASN A 74 -4.90 15.75 0.02
C ASN A 74 -6.33 15.51 0.56
N SER A 75 -6.49 14.76 1.66
CA SER A 75 -7.80 14.40 2.22
C SER A 75 -8.59 15.59 2.79
N HIS A 76 -7.91 16.67 3.18
CA HIS A 76 -8.54 17.87 3.73
C HIS A 76 -9.13 18.78 2.64
N ALA A 77 -8.47 18.85 1.48
CA ALA A 77 -8.88 19.68 0.34
C ALA A 77 -8.61 18.92 -0.97
N PRO A 78 -9.43 17.90 -1.29
CA PRO A 78 -9.18 17.06 -2.45
C PRO A 78 -9.44 17.83 -3.73
N ARG A 79 -8.51 17.72 -4.69
CA ARG A 79 -8.63 18.30 -6.02
C ARG A 79 -9.15 17.26 -7.01
N GLU A 80 -9.58 17.70 -8.18
CA GLU A 80 -9.93 16.77 -9.27
C GLU A 80 -8.77 15.85 -9.66
N ALA A 81 -7.53 16.36 -9.64
CA ALA A 81 -6.33 15.57 -9.91
C ALA A 81 -6.19 14.40 -8.91
N ASP A 82 -6.44 14.66 -7.63
CA ASP A 82 -6.40 13.64 -6.57
C ASP A 82 -7.48 12.59 -6.75
N TRP A 83 -8.67 13.00 -7.21
CA TRP A 83 -9.74 12.05 -7.53
C TRP A 83 -9.39 11.14 -8.71
N ARG A 84 -8.76 11.70 -9.75
CA ARG A 84 -8.26 10.91 -10.90
C ARG A 84 -7.19 9.92 -10.44
N LEU A 85 -6.29 10.33 -9.54
CA LEU A 85 -5.30 9.45 -8.92
C LEU A 85 -5.96 8.32 -8.13
N ALA A 86 -6.91 8.62 -7.24
CA ALA A 86 -7.59 7.61 -6.44
C ALA A 86 -8.37 6.61 -7.30
N LYS A 87 -9.03 7.09 -8.36
CA LYS A 87 -9.66 6.24 -9.38
C LYS A 87 -8.65 5.34 -10.10
N ARG A 88 -7.46 5.84 -10.41
CA ARG A 88 -6.38 5.06 -11.06
C ARG A 88 -5.89 3.93 -10.15
N ILE A 89 -5.68 4.21 -8.86
CA ILE A 89 -5.31 3.19 -7.86
C ILE A 89 -6.39 2.09 -7.79
N ALA A 90 -7.68 2.48 -7.77
CA ALA A 90 -8.77 1.52 -7.81
C ALA A 90 -8.80 0.68 -9.11
N LYS A 91 -8.52 1.28 -10.28
CA LYS A 91 -8.37 0.56 -11.56
C LYS A 91 -7.18 -0.41 -11.55
N TYR A 92 -6.06 -0.02 -10.96
CA TYR A 92 -4.89 -0.88 -10.78
C TYR A 92 -5.24 -2.11 -9.96
N LEU A 93 -5.95 -1.92 -8.84
CA LEU A 93 -6.43 -3.01 -8.00
C LEU A 93 -7.38 -3.96 -8.74
N LYS A 94 -8.16 -3.48 -9.72
CA LYS A 94 -9.01 -4.34 -10.56
C LYS A 94 -8.17 -5.22 -11.49
N GLY A 95 -7.18 -4.65 -12.17
CA GLY A 95 -6.33 -5.37 -13.12
C GLY A 95 -5.41 -6.40 -12.47
N THR A 96 -5.00 -6.13 -11.25
CA THR A 96 -3.99 -6.92 -10.56
C THR A 96 -4.56 -7.99 -9.62
N LYS A 97 -5.88 -8.20 -9.59
CA LYS A 97 -6.52 -9.27 -8.80
C LYS A 97 -6.08 -10.67 -9.21
N SER A 98 -5.73 -10.87 -10.48
CA SER A 98 -5.30 -12.15 -11.03
C SER A 98 -3.81 -12.44 -10.78
N ILE A 99 -3.03 -11.44 -10.35
CA ILE A 99 -1.60 -11.57 -10.13
C ILE A 99 -1.40 -12.12 -8.71
N LYS A 100 -0.86 -13.34 -8.63
CA LYS A 100 -0.53 -14.03 -7.38
C LYS A 100 1.00 -14.12 -7.23
N PHE A 101 1.49 -13.88 -6.01
CA PHE A 101 2.90 -14.08 -5.70
C PHE A 101 3.17 -15.58 -5.55
N VAL A 102 4.02 -16.13 -6.40
CA VAL A 102 4.44 -17.54 -6.33
C VAL A 102 5.84 -17.56 -5.73
N MET A 103 5.98 -17.97 -4.47
CA MET A 103 7.28 -18.31 -3.91
C MET A 103 7.59 -19.75 -4.33
N ASN A 104 8.45 -19.91 -5.33
CA ASN A 104 9.10 -21.19 -5.57
C ASN A 104 10.15 -21.34 -4.45
N ALA A 105 9.84 -22.14 -3.44
CA ALA A 105 10.83 -22.51 -2.44
C ALA A 105 11.85 -23.43 -3.12
N ASP A 106 13.06 -22.93 -3.31
CA ASP A 106 14.18 -23.78 -3.70
C ASP A 106 14.56 -24.62 -2.47
N GLU A 107 14.35 -25.93 -2.54
CA GLU A 107 14.61 -26.86 -1.43
C GLU A 107 16.09 -26.88 -1.00
N ASN A 108 17.03 -26.38 -1.82
CA ASN A 108 18.45 -26.33 -1.46
C ASN A 108 18.82 -25.13 -0.58
N ALA A 109 18.01 -24.07 -0.50
CA ALA A 109 18.36 -22.86 0.25
C ALA A 109 18.16 -23.00 1.78
N MET A 110 17.36 -23.98 2.23
CA MET A 110 17.04 -24.16 3.66
C MET A 110 18.16 -24.87 4.44
N GLY A 111 19.08 -25.56 3.74
CA GLY A 111 20.22 -26.25 4.36
C GLY A 111 21.32 -25.31 4.85
N GLU A 112 21.57 -24.20 4.15
CA GLU A 112 22.70 -23.31 4.48
C GLU A 112 22.36 -22.26 5.55
N ALA A 113 21.11 -21.79 5.60
CA ALA A 113 20.65 -20.83 6.61
C ALA A 113 20.60 -21.45 8.02
N ALA A 114 20.34 -22.76 8.13
CA ALA A 114 20.40 -23.49 9.39
C ALA A 114 21.83 -23.59 9.98
N CYS A 115 22.88 -23.44 9.16
CA CYS A 115 24.26 -23.48 9.61
C CYS A 115 24.77 -22.12 10.13
N TRP A 116 24.17 -21.01 9.65
CA TRP A 116 24.54 -19.65 10.08
C TRP A 116 24.14 -19.33 11.52
N TRP A 117 22.93 -19.69 11.97
CA TRP A 117 22.49 -19.39 13.35
C TRP A 117 23.23 -20.20 14.42
N ARG A 118 23.79 -21.37 14.06
CA ARG A 118 24.50 -22.24 15.00
C ARG A 118 25.93 -21.78 15.29
N ARG A 119 26.51 -20.90 14.46
CA ARG A 119 27.91 -20.47 14.57
C ARG A 119 28.14 -19.26 15.49
N THR A 120 27.10 -18.50 15.83
CA THR A 120 27.22 -17.30 16.69
C THR A 120 26.80 -17.51 18.15
N ALA A 121 26.40 -18.73 18.53
CA ALA A 121 26.11 -19.07 19.92
C ALA A 121 27.41 -19.35 20.70
N THR A 122 28.14 -18.29 21.07
CA THR A 122 29.25 -18.40 22.02
C THR A 122 28.73 -18.84 23.39
N PRO A 123 29.28 -19.90 24.02
CA PRO A 123 28.97 -20.23 25.40
C PRO A 123 29.70 -19.26 26.33
N THR A 124 28.99 -18.29 26.92
CA THR A 124 29.50 -17.53 28.08
C THR A 124 29.58 -18.50 29.26
N THR A 125 30.71 -19.16 29.42
CA THR A 125 31.06 -19.87 30.65
C THR A 125 31.75 -18.89 31.57
N ARG A 126 31.03 -18.48 32.62
CA ARG A 126 31.52 -17.66 33.73
C ARG A 126 32.61 -18.45 34.48
N PRO A 127 33.86 -17.95 34.63
CA PRO A 127 34.87 -18.67 35.37
C PRO A 127 34.57 -18.57 36.88
N THR A 128 34.35 -19.72 37.53
CA THR A 128 34.26 -19.82 38.98
C THR A 128 35.65 -19.68 39.59
N ARG A 129 35.81 -18.65 40.43
CA ARG A 129 37.06 -18.35 41.14
C ARG A 129 37.26 -19.40 42.23
N ARG A 130 38.18 -20.34 42.00
CA ARG A 130 38.76 -21.20 43.05
C ARG A 130 39.55 -20.32 44.01
N THR A 131 39.19 -20.36 45.29
CA THR A 131 40.10 -20.04 46.39
C THR A 131 40.07 -21.23 47.36
N GLY A 132 41.10 -22.07 47.29
CA GLY A 132 41.52 -22.92 48.41
C GLY A 132 42.25 -22.04 49.42
N SER A 133 42.00 -22.20 50.72
CA SER A 133 42.78 -23.02 51.68
C SER A 133 42.78 -22.20 53.00
N PRO A 134 43.26 -22.71 54.15
CA PRO A 134 43.75 -24.05 54.49
C PRO A 134 42.81 -24.86 55.40
#